data_AF-A0A7Y2TEB3-F1
#
_entry.id   AF-A0A7Y2TEB3-F1
#
_cell.length_a   1.000
_cell.length_b   1.000
_cell.length_c   1.000
_cell.angle_alpha   90.00
_cell.angle_beta   90.00
_cell.angle_gamma   90.00
#
_symmetry.space_group_name_H-M   'P 1'
#
loop_
_entity.id
_entity.type
_entity.pdbx_description
1 polymer ?
#
loop_
_entity_poly.entity_id
_entity_poly.type
_entity_poly.pdbx_seq_one_letter_code
_entity_poly.pdbx_strand_id
1 'polypeptide(L)'
;MKIYFYITITLTLFLLSCGTQRPVNLSTAREEVKRYYESGKYDEELNAVIEAAKKKFDEVAIKENSVVIFDVDETVLDNYGLAELMGFGYIYEMNKQWNKELKAPAIQHVKDLYDHLLSRGAKIIFLT
;
A
#
# COMPACT_ATOMS: atom_id res chain seq x y z
N MET A 1 -5.65 41.59 -39.73
CA MET A 1 -4.80 41.48 -38.51
C MET A 1 -5.49 40.75 -37.36
N LYS A 2 -6.71 41.13 -36.94
CA LYS A 2 -7.39 40.50 -35.80
C LYS A 2 -7.70 39.00 -35.98
N ILE A 3 -8.13 38.56 -37.18
CA ILE A 3 -8.44 37.15 -37.46
C ILE A 3 -7.20 36.24 -37.36
N TYR A 4 -6.05 36.69 -37.88
CA TYR A 4 -4.79 35.96 -37.79
C TYR A 4 -4.32 35.86 -36.34
N PHE A 5 -4.48 36.94 -35.55
CA PHE A 5 -4.18 36.92 -34.12
C PHE A 5 -5.04 35.91 -33.35
N TYR A 6 -6.35 35.84 -33.61
CA TYR A 6 -7.22 34.84 -33.01
C TYR A 6 -6.83 33.41 -33.44
N ILE A 7 -6.57 33.19 -34.73
CA ILE A 7 -6.11 31.88 -35.24
C ILE A 7 -4.79 31.46 -34.57
N THR A 8 -3.83 32.38 -34.43
CA THR A 8 -2.56 32.09 -33.75
C THR A 8 -2.79 31.72 -32.28
N ILE A 9 -3.64 32.46 -31.56
CA ILE A 9 -3.98 32.17 -30.16
C ILE A 9 -4.66 30.80 -30.03
N THR A 10 -5.65 30.51 -30.86
CA THR A 10 -6.39 29.24 -30.81
C THR A 10 -5.46 28.07 -31.14
N LEU A 11 -4.56 28.22 -32.11
CA LEU A 11 -3.57 27.20 -32.47
C LEU A 11 -2.55 26.95 -31.36
N THR A 12 -2.05 28.00 -30.69
CA THR A 12 -1.15 27.85 -29.53
C THR A 12 -1.84 27.17 -28.34
N LEU A 13 -3.11 27.49 -28.07
CA LEU A 13 -3.88 26.84 -27.01
C LEU A 13 -4.14 25.35 -27.32
N PHE A 14 -4.35 25.00 -28.59
CA PHE A 14 -4.52 23.61 -29.02
C PHE A 14 -3.24 22.78 -28.85
N LEU A 15 -2.07 23.37 -29.11
CA LEU A 15 -0.77 22.70 -28.96
C LEU A 15 -0.38 22.51 -27.48
N LEU A 16 -0.76 23.44 -26.60
CA LEU A 16 -0.56 23.31 -25.15
C LEU A 16 -1.48 22.25 -24.49
N SER A 17 -2.59 21.91 -25.14
CA SER A 17 -3.53 20.90 -24.64
C SER A 17 -3.09 19.45 -24.92
N CYS A 18 -2.01 19.23 -25.67
CA CYS A 18 -1.51 17.88 -26.00
C CYS A 18 -0.48 17.36 -24.97
N GLY A 19 -0.82 17.44 -23.69
CA GLY A 19 -0.10 16.77 -22.62
C GLY A 19 -0.65 15.36 -22.42
N THR A 20 -0.40 14.44 -23.35
CA THR A 20 -0.72 13.02 -23.09
C THR A 20 0.28 12.50 -22.07
N GLN A 21 -0.14 12.42 -20.80
CA GLN A 21 0.57 11.61 -19.81
C GLN A 21 0.56 10.17 -20.33
N ARG A 22 1.67 9.77 -20.96
CA ARG A 22 1.89 8.39 -21.37
C ARG A 22 2.02 7.56 -20.09
N PRO A 23 1.50 6.33 -20.06
CA PRO A 23 1.75 5.43 -18.95
C PRO A 23 3.26 5.28 -18.70
N VAL A 24 3.64 5.27 -17.43
CA VAL A 24 5.03 5.00 -17.03
C VAL A 24 5.43 3.63 -17.56
N ASN A 25 6.67 3.49 -18.00
CA ASN A 25 7.19 2.20 -18.44
C ASN A 25 7.13 1.21 -17.26
N LEU A 26 6.66 -0.01 -17.50
CA LEU A 26 6.47 -1.00 -16.44
C LEU A 26 7.76 -1.28 -15.65
N SER A 27 8.92 -1.31 -16.31
CA SER A 27 10.21 -1.50 -15.64
C SER A 27 10.54 -0.34 -14.70
N THR A 28 10.22 0.89 -15.10
CA THR A 28 10.38 2.09 -14.26
C THR A 28 9.45 2.02 -13.05
N ALA A 29 8.18 1.71 -13.26
CA ALA A 29 7.21 1.62 -12.16
C ALA A 29 7.58 0.53 -11.14
N ARG A 30 8.07 -0.64 -11.59
CA ARG A 30 8.55 -1.71 -10.70
C ARG A 30 9.72 -1.26 -9.82
N GLU A 31 10.67 -0.56 -10.42
CA GLU A 31 11.84 -0.03 -9.72
C GLU A 31 11.44 1.06 -8.71
N GLU A 32 10.44 1.87 -9.02
CA GLU A 32 9.89 2.87 -8.08
C GLU A 32 9.25 2.21 -6.85
N VAL A 33 8.46 1.13 -7.04
CA VAL A 33 7.86 0.38 -5.92
C VAL A 33 8.93 -0.27 -5.05
N LYS A 34 9.89 -0.97 -5.68
CA LYS A 34 11.04 -1.57 -4.99
C LYS A 34 11.78 -0.54 -4.16
N ARG A 35 12.13 0.60 -4.75
CA ARG A 35 12.83 1.69 -4.07
C ARG A 35 12.02 2.27 -2.92
N TYR A 36 10.71 2.45 -3.10
CA TYR A 36 9.84 2.94 -2.03
C TYR A 36 9.89 2.03 -0.81
N TYR A 37 9.74 0.71 -1.02
CA TYR A 37 9.81 -0.28 0.06
C TYR A 37 11.21 -0.35 0.68
N GLU A 38 12.26 -0.52 -0.13
CA GLU A 38 13.64 -0.74 0.34
C GLU A 38 14.32 0.52 0.90
N SER A 39 13.80 1.71 0.60
CA SER A 39 14.34 2.96 1.15
C SER A 39 14.03 3.18 2.63
N GLY A 40 13.16 2.35 3.23
CA GLY A 40 12.61 2.57 4.58
C GLY A 40 11.48 3.60 4.64
N LYS A 41 11.13 4.24 3.50
CA LYS A 41 10.01 5.18 3.44
C LYS A 41 8.67 4.49 3.72
N TYR A 42 8.50 3.25 3.23
CA TYR A 42 7.35 2.42 3.59
C TYR A 42 7.21 2.25 5.11
N ASP A 43 8.32 1.94 5.78
CA ASP A 43 8.32 1.75 7.24
C ASP A 43 8.03 3.05 7.99
N GLU A 44 8.59 4.17 7.54
CA GLU A 44 8.31 5.50 8.11
C GLU A 44 6.82 5.85 8.03
N GLU A 45 6.23 5.71 6.84
CA GLU A 45 4.81 6.01 6.62
C GLU A 45 3.91 5.04 7.38
N LEU A 46 4.25 3.74 7.41
CA LEU A 46 3.48 2.74 8.15
C LEU A 46 3.54 2.99 9.66
N ASN A 47 4.70 3.37 10.21
CA ASN A 47 4.82 3.77 11.61
C ASN A 47 3.86 4.91 11.96
N ALA A 48 3.78 5.94 11.11
CA ALA A 48 2.86 7.06 11.34
C ALA A 48 1.38 6.60 11.36
N VAL A 49 1.02 5.67 10.47
CA VAL A 49 -0.33 5.06 10.44
C VAL A 49 -0.62 4.25 11.70
N ILE A 50 0.32 3.42 12.14
CA ILE A 50 0.17 2.58 13.34
C ILE A 50 0.03 3.43 14.60
N GLU A 51 0.86 4.45 14.77
CA GLU A 51 0.76 5.36 15.90
C GLU A 51 -0.55 6.14 15.91
N ALA A 52 -1.04 6.56 14.73
CA ALA A 52 -2.36 7.17 14.62
C ALA A 52 -3.49 6.18 14.95
N ALA A 53 -3.35 4.91 14.55
CA ALA A 53 -4.33 3.86 14.85
C ALA A 53 -4.39 3.56 16.35
N LYS A 54 -3.25 3.39 17.02
CA LYS A 54 -3.19 3.18 18.48
C LYS A 54 -3.91 4.29 19.23
N LYS A 55 -3.63 5.56 18.91
CA LYS A 55 -4.30 6.72 19.52
C LYS A 55 -5.82 6.67 19.34
N LYS A 56 -6.30 6.37 18.12
CA LYS A 56 -7.74 6.21 17.85
C LYS A 56 -8.35 5.08 18.68
N PHE A 57 -7.66 3.95 18.78
CA PHE A 57 -8.15 2.85 19.61
C PHE A 57 -8.14 3.22 21.09
N ASP A 58 -7.20 4.02 21.58
CA ASP A 58 -7.12 4.45 23.00
C ASP A 58 -8.35 5.23 23.44
N GLU A 59 -9.01 5.91 22.49
CA GLU A 59 -10.28 6.59 22.70
C GLU A 59 -11.50 5.64 22.67
N VAL A 60 -11.32 4.41 22.18
CA VAL A 60 -12.38 3.39 22.11
C VAL A 60 -12.41 2.56 23.39
N ALA A 61 -13.59 2.51 24.02
CA ALA A 61 -13.85 1.61 25.14
C ALA A 61 -14.02 0.16 24.63
N ILE A 62 -13.03 -0.69 24.90
CA ILE A 62 -13.07 -2.12 24.60
C ILE A 62 -13.98 -2.83 25.62
N LYS A 63 -14.99 -3.52 25.11
CA LYS A 63 -15.96 -4.33 25.87
C LYS A 63 -15.71 -5.81 25.62
N GLU A 64 -16.37 -6.66 26.40
CA GLU A 64 -16.24 -8.12 26.31
C GLU A 64 -16.48 -8.68 24.89
N ASN A 65 -17.36 -8.05 24.10
CA ASN A 65 -17.69 -8.46 22.73
C ASN A 65 -17.03 -7.59 21.66
N SER A 66 -16.10 -6.72 22.02
CA SER A 66 -15.35 -5.92 21.05
C SER A 66 -14.39 -6.81 20.26
N VAL A 67 -14.46 -6.68 18.94
CA VAL A 67 -13.62 -7.41 17.99
C VAL A 67 -12.91 -6.40 17.11
N VAL A 68 -11.63 -6.65 16.83
CA VAL A 68 -10.88 -6.00 15.76
C VAL A 68 -10.61 -7.04 14.68
N ILE A 69 -10.89 -6.65 13.44
CA ILE A 69 -10.69 -7.49 12.27
C ILE A 69 -9.44 -6.98 11.56
N PHE A 70 -8.52 -7.89 11.29
CA PHE A 70 -7.36 -7.66 10.42
C PHE A 70 -7.56 -8.42 9.12
N ASP A 71 -7.31 -7.74 8.01
CA ASP A 71 -6.94 -8.42 6.76
C ASP A 71 -5.58 -9.12 6.95
N VAL A 72 -5.23 -10.07 6.08
CA VAL A 72 -4.02 -10.88 6.22
C VAL A 72 -2.90 -10.41 5.28
N ASP A 73 -3.09 -10.60 3.98
CA ASP A 73 -2.07 -10.30 2.98
C ASP A 73 -1.83 -8.78 2.88
N GLU A 74 -0.56 -8.38 2.87
CA GLU A 74 -0.11 -6.98 2.86
C GLU A 74 -0.63 -6.11 4.03
N THR A 75 -1.29 -6.72 5.02
CA THR A 75 -1.77 -6.04 6.23
C THR A 75 -1.05 -6.57 7.47
N VAL A 76 -1.11 -7.86 7.75
CA VAL A 76 -0.38 -8.46 8.90
C VAL A 76 0.78 -9.33 8.47
N LEU A 77 0.73 -9.88 7.25
CA LEU A 77 1.80 -10.64 6.64
C LEU A 77 2.38 -9.89 5.44
N ASP A 78 3.70 -9.99 5.29
CA ASP A 78 4.46 -9.32 4.23
C ASP A 78 4.76 -10.30 3.10
N ASN A 79 4.17 -10.09 1.92
CA ASN A 79 4.52 -10.86 0.72
C ASN A 79 5.40 -10.08 -0.27
N TYR A 80 6.09 -9.01 0.14
CA TYR A 80 6.98 -8.22 -0.72
C TYR A 80 7.99 -9.10 -1.47
N GLY A 81 8.65 -10.03 -0.76
CA GLY A 81 9.62 -10.93 -1.39
C GLY A 81 9.01 -11.80 -2.50
N LEU A 82 7.78 -12.28 -2.32
CA LEU A 82 7.05 -13.01 -3.36
C LEU A 82 6.64 -12.08 -4.51
N ALA A 83 6.14 -10.89 -4.18
CA ALA A 83 5.76 -9.87 -5.17
C ALA A 83 6.96 -9.49 -6.05
N GLU A 84 8.13 -9.24 -5.47
CA GLU A 84 9.36 -8.94 -6.20
C GLU A 84 9.75 -10.10 -7.14
N LEU A 85 9.73 -11.34 -6.66
CA LEU A 85 10.02 -12.53 -7.46
C LEU A 85 9.08 -12.67 -8.67
N MET A 86 7.82 -12.25 -8.55
CA MET A 86 6.83 -12.24 -9.64
C MET A 86 6.90 -10.97 -10.50
N GLY A 87 7.83 -10.04 -10.22
CA GLY A 87 7.91 -8.74 -10.88
C GLY A 87 6.69 -7.86 -10.61
N PHE A 88 6.19 -7.88 -9.37
CA PHE A 88 4.97 -7.22 -8.91
C PHE A 88 3.73 -7.59 -9.75
N GLY A 89 3.73 -8.78 -10.34
CA GLY A 89 2.59 -9.41 -10.99
C GLY A 89 1.99 -10.51 -10.12
N TYR A 90 1.16 -11.38 -10.70
CA TYR A 90 0.58 -12.52 -10.01
C TYR A 90 0.81 -13.82 -10.79
N ILE A 91 1.44 -14.80 -10.14
CA ILE A 91 1.68 -16.13 -10.67
C ILE A 91 1.14 -17.15 -9.66
N TYR A 92 -0.01 -17.76 -10.00
CA TYR A 92 -0.78 -18.61 -9.08
C TYR A 92 0.03 -19.73 -8.43
N GLU A 93 0.81 -20.49 -9.21
CA GLU A 93 1.60 -21.61 -8.67
C GLU A 93 2.72 -21.14 -7.70
N MET A 94 3.29 -19.96 -7.93
CA MET A 94 4.28 -19.37 -7.02
C MET A 94 3.62 -18.96 -5.69
N ASN A 95 2.47 -18.30 -5.76
CA ASN A 95 1.70 -17.90 -4.57
C ASN A 95 1.24 -19.13 -3.76
N LYS A 96 0.69 -20.14 -4.44
CA LYS A 96 0.29 -21.40 -3.81
C LYS A 96 1.46 -22.09 -3.10
N GLN A 97 2.63 -22.15 -3.72
CA GLN A 97 3.82 -22.76 -3.11
C GLN A 97 4.33 -21.92 -1.93
N TRP A 98 4.35 -20.59 -2.05
CA TRP A 98 4.74 -19.68 -0.97
C TRP A 98 3.87 -19.86 0.28
N ASN A 99 2.56 -19.94 0.10
CA ASN A 99 1.60 -20.17 1.17
C ASN A 99 1.79 -21.56 1.82
N LYS A 100 2.07 -22.59 1.01
CA LYS A 100 2.38 -23.93 1.52
C LYS A 100 3.66 -23.96 2.36
N GLU A 101 4.63 -23.13 2.02
CA GLU A 101 5.92 -23.05 2.69
C GLU A 101 5.92 -22.13 3.93
N LEU A 102 4.81 -21.44 4.22
CA LEU A 102 4.63 -20.52 5.36
C LEU A 102 5.75 -19.46 5.45
N LYS A 103 6.09 -18.87 4.30
CA LYS A 103 7.25 -17.98 4.18
C LYS A 103 7.00 -16.52 4.51
N ALA A 104 5.73 -16.08 4.58
CA ALA A 104 5.40 -14.67 4.78
C ALA A 104 5.70 -14.24 6.24
N PRO A 105 6.66 -13.33 6.48
CA PRO A 105 6.90 -12.80 7.81
C PRO A 105 5.77 -11.85 8.24
N ALA A 106 5.66 -11.59 9.53
CA ALA A 106 4.76 -10.55 10.03
C ALA A 106 5.28 -9.16 9.65
N ILE A 107 4.37 -8.25 9.28
CA ILE A 107 4.69 -6.82 9.19
C ILE A 107 4.85 -6.31 10.62
N GLN A 108 6.09 -6.04 11.03
CA GLN A 108 6.44 -5.82 12.44
C GLN A 108 5.69 -4.62 13.07
N HIS A 109 5.44 -3.57 12.29
CA HIS A 109 4.65 -2.41 12.70
C HIS A 109 3.19 -2.79 13.03
N VAL A 110 2.59 -3.67 12.23
CA VAL A 110 1.21 -4.11 12.47
C VAL A 110 1.15 -5.12 13.61
N LYS A 111 2.19 -5.95 13.78
CA LYS A 111 2.32 -6.80 14.97
C LYS A 111 2.30 -5.98 16.27
N ASP A 112 2.95 -4.83 16.29
CA ASP A 112 2.95 -3.93 17.44
C ASP A 112 1.54 -3.33 17.72
N LEU A 113 0.77 -2.99 16.68
CA LEU A 113 -0.66 -2.65 16.86
C LEU A 113 -1.48 -3.84 17.37
N TYR A 114 -1.25 -5.03 16.84
CA TYR A 114 -1.91 -6.26 17.29
C TYR A 114 -1.66 -6.53 18.77
N ASP A 115 -0.40 -6.45 19.22
CA ASP A 115 -0.02 -6.64 20.62
C ASP A 115 -0.66 -5.55 21.52
N HIS A 116 -0.68 -4.29 21.05
CA HIS A 116 -1.36 -3.18 21.74
C HIS A 116 -2.85 -3.47 21.97
N LEU A 117 -3.55 -3.90 20.92
CA LEU A 117 -4.99 -4.21 21.00
C LEU A 117 -5.28 -5.42 21.90
N LEU A 118 -4.46 -6.46 21.82
CA LEU A 118 -4.57 -7.62 22.71
C LEU A 118 -4.38 -7.22 24.17
N SER A 119 -3.39 -6.37 24.47
CA SER A 119 -3.13 -5.91 25.84
C SER A 119 -4.32 -5.17 26.46
N ARG A 120 -5.19 -4.60 25.62
CA ARG A 120 -6.40 -3.88 26.01
C ARG A 120 -7.67 -4.75 26.00
N GLY A 121 -7.52 -6.06 25.79
CA GLY A 121 -8.61 -7.03 25.85
C GLY A 121 -9.44 -7.15 24.57
N ALA A 122 -8.96 -6.60 23.44
CA ALA A 122 -9.65 -6.78 22.17
C ALA A 122 -9.57 -8.26 21.71
N LYS A 123 -10.67 -8.79 21.19
CA LYS A 123 -10.67 -10.05 20.47
C LYS A 123 -10.24 -9.78 19.03
N ILE A 124 -9.33 -10.59 18.49
CA ILE A 124 -8.83 -10.42 17.12
C ILE A 124 -9.40 -11.51 16.20
N ILE A 125 -9.87 -11.09 15.02
CA ILE A 125 -10.23 -11.99 13.92
C ILE A 125 -9.35 -11.63 12.72
N PHE A 126 -8.74 -12.64 12.11
CA PHE A 126 -8.14 -12.51 10.79
C PHE A 126 -9.17 -12.92 9.74
N LEU A 127 -9.40 -12.06 8.75
CA LEU A 127 -10.35 -12.30 7.67
C LEU A 127 -9.64 -12.08 6.33
N THR A 128 -9.56 -13.11 5.49
CA THR A 128 -8.82 -13.15 4.23
C THR A 128 -9.59 -13.91 3.16
#